data_AF-A0A5E4UTW9-F1
#
_entry.id   AF-A0A5E4UTW9-F1
#
_cell.length_a   1.000
_cell.length_b   1.000
_cell.length_c   1.000
_cell.angle_alpha   90.00
_cell.angle_beta   90.00
_cell.angle_gamma   90.00
#
_symmetry.space_group_name_H-M   'P 1'
#
loop_
_entity.id
_entity.type
_entity.pdbx_description
1 polymer ?
#
loop_
_entity_poly.entity_id
_entity_poly.type
_entity_poly.pdbx_seq_one_letter_code
_entity_poly.pdbx_strand_id
1 'polypeptide(L)'
;MNQPTRLKPLFRPGRLLVAPDVLTALRANGIPVVSVLLRHVAGDWGTVSDEDHEQNDLSISAGLRLISLYRLPDQSRILVITEWDRSNTTIEHLDDLVSDGAAREERPATRRYPVWPSASYGKELRA
;
A
#
# COMPACT_ATOMS: atom_id res chain seq x y z
N MET A 1 -18.54 3.28 -2.94
CA MET A 1 -18.60 1.82 -3.22
C MET A 1 -17.99 1.12 -2.01
N ASN A 2 -18.84 0.57 -1.13
CA ASN A 2 -18.38 -0.16 0.06
C ASN A 2 -17.99 -1.57 -0.40
N GLN A 3 -16.70 -1.85 -0.54
CA GLN A 3 -16.24 -3.23 -0.67
C GLN A 3 -16.53 -3.96 0.65
N PRO A 4 -17.02 -5.23 0.59
CA PRO A 4 -17.26 -6.00 1.79
C PRO A 4 -15.96 -6.14 2.56
N THR A 5 -15.96 -5.69 3.82
CA THR A 5 -14.81 -5.81 4.71
C THR A 5 -14.48 -7.29 4.82
N ARG A 6 -13.36 -7.75 4.21
CA ARG A 6 -12.90 -9.14 4.36
C ARG A 6 -12.62 -9.36 5.84
N LEU A 7 -13.50 -10.10 6.52
CA LEU A 7 -13.40 -10.38 7.95
C LEU A 7 -12.22 -11.31 8.29
N LYS A 8 -11.66 -12.02 7.30
CA LYS A 8 -10.52 -12.91 7.46
C LYS A 8 -9.24 -12.24 6.92
N PRO A 9 -8.18 -12.10 7.73
CA PRO A 9 -6.91 -11.58 7.25
C PRO A 9 -6.28 -12.54 6.23
N LEU A 10 -5.63 -12.00 5.20
CA LEU A 10 -4.96 -12.76 4.14
C LEU A 10 -3.70 -13.47 4.65
N PHE A 11 -3.05 -12.89 5.66
CA PHE A 11 -1.83 -13.42 6.28
C PHE A 11 -1.77 -13.02 7.76
N ARG A 12 -0.87 -13.66 8.52
CA ARG A 12 -0.60 -13.26 9.90
C ARG A 12 0.43 -12.12 9.89
N PRO A 13 0.20 -11.00 10.60
CA PRO A 13 1.14 -9.88 10.62
C PRO A 13 2.35 -10.08 11.55
N GLY A 14 2.32 -11.08 12.43
CA GLY A 14 3.38 -11.26 13.43
C GLY A 14 3.38 -10.11 14.45
N ARG A 15 4.58 -9.71 14.91
CA ARG A 15 4.76 -8.63 15.87
C ARG A 15 4.68 -7.27 15.18
N LEU A 16 3.83 -6.39 15.70
CA LEU A 16 3.71 -5.03 15.20
C LEU A 16 4.80 -4.13 15.80
N LEU A 17 5.53 -3.44 14.93
CA LEU A 17 6.52 -2.42 15.26
C LEU A 17 6.08 -1.12 14.58
N VAL A 18 6.14 0.00 15.31
CA VAL A 18 5.70 1.30 14.79
C VAL A 18 6.76 2.33 15.14
N ALA A 19 7.25 3.05 14.14
CA ALA A 19 8.19 4.13 14.34
C ALA A 19 7.53 5.26 15.18
N PRO A 20 8.22 5.84 16.18
CA PRO A 20 7.62 6.83 17.09
C PRO A 20 7.08 8.09 16.42
N ASP A 21 7.75 8.55 15.37
CA ASP A 21 7.37 9.66 14.51
C ASP A 21 6.07 9.35 13.74
N VAL A 22 5.94 8.14 13.17
CA VAL A 22 4.70 7.70 12.53
C VAL A 22 3.56 7.59 13.51
N LEU A 23 3.82 7.09 14.72
CA LEU A 23 2.80 7.05 15.78
C LEU A 23 2.29 8.46 16.09
N THR A 24 3.17 9.46 16.06
CA THR A 24 2.82 10.88 16.24
C THR A 24 1.99 11.41 15.08
N ALA A 25 2.39 11.14 13.83
CA ALA A 25 1.66 11.53 12.63
C ALA A 25 0.25 10.91 12.59
N LEU A 26 0.14 9.61 12.89
CA LEU A 26 -1.14 8.91 12.96
C LEU A 26 -2.08 9.51 14.01
N ARG A 27 -1.56 9.85 15.21
CA ARG A 27 -2.33 10.54 16.25
C ARG A 27 -2.79 11.92 15.81
N ALA A 28 -1.91 12.71 15.20
CA ALA A 28 -2.25 14.05 14.71
C ALA A 28 -3.37 14.02 13.65
N ASN A 29 -3.41 12.96 12.83
CA ASN A 29 -4.45 12.73 11.83
C ASN A 29 -5.69 11.98 12.35
N GLY A 30 -5.72 11.62 13.64
CA GLY A 30 -6.84 10.87 14.24
C GLY A 30 -7.00 9.43 13.71
N ILE A 31 -5.93 8.83 13.19
CA ILE A 31 -5.94 7.50 12.58
C ILE A 31 -5.39 6.48 13.59
N PRO A 32 -6.19 5.48 14.02
CA PRO A 32 -5.67 4.40 14.84
C PRO A 32 -4.66 3.55 14.07
N VAL A 33 -3.53 3.20 14.71
CA VAL A 33 -2.52 2.27 14.16
C VAL A 33 -3.16 0.96 13.70
N VAL A 34 -4.11 0.43 14.47
CA VAL A 34 -4.81 -0.81 14.14
C VAL A 34 -5.56 -0.72 12.81
N SER A 35 -6.07 0.46 12.44
CA SER A 35 -6.76 0.66 11.16
C SER A 35 -5.81 0.52 9.98
N VAL A 36 -4.57 1.02 10.11
CA VAL A 36 -3.51 0.84 9.11
C VAL A 36 -3.14 -0.63 8.97
N LEU A 37 -2.95 -1.33 10.09
CA LEU A 37 -2.65 -2.75 10.09
C LEU A 37 -3.78 -3.57 9.45
N LEU A 38 -5.04 -3.27 9.78
CA LEU A 38 -6.21 -3.98 9.25
C LEU A 38 -6.33 -3.83 7.74
N ARG A 39 -6.02 -2.66 7.19
CA ARG A 39 -5.95 -2.44 5.74
C ARG A 39 -4.89 -3.35 5.12
N HIS A 40 -3.68 -3.36 5.68
CA HIS A 40 -2.57 -4.16 5.17
C HIS A 40 -2.89 -5.67 5.16
N VAL A 41 -3.40 -6.22 6.26
CA VAL A 41 -3.74 -7.65 6.34
C VAL A 41 -4.97 -8.03 5.54
N ALA A 42 -5.83 -7.07 5.18
CA ALA A 42 -6.97 -7.28 4.29
C ALA A 42 -6.57 -7.26 2.80
N GLY A 43 -5.33 -6.90 2.48
CA GLY A 43 -4.84 -6.75 1.10
C GLY A 43 -5.18 -5.39 0.48
N ASP A 44 -5.55 -4.39 1.28
CA ASP A 44 -5.59 -3.01 0.80
C ASP A 44 -4.17 -2.47 0.82
N TRP A 45 -3.47 -2.55 -0.31
CA TRP A 45 -2.07 -2.15 -0.44
C TRP A 45 -1.88 -0.62 -0.56
N GLY A 46 -2.97 0.14 -0.55
CA GLY A 46 -2.96 1.60 -0.57
C GLY A 46 -2.61 2.19 -1.94
N THR A 47 -1.57 3.01 -2.00
CA THR A 47 -1.17 3.79 -3.20
C THR A 47 0.07 3.22 -3.90
N VAL A 48 0.30 1.91 -3.78
CA VAL A 48 1.34 1.21 -4.57
C VAL A 48 0.90 1.10 -6.05
N SER A 49 1.83 0.72 -6.95
CA SER A 49 1.48 0.50 -8.36
C SER A 49 0.63 -0.78 -8.54
N ASP A 50 -0.05 -0.92 -9.67
CA ASP A 50 -0.80 -2.16 -10.00
C ASP A 50 0.13 -3.39 -10.04
N GLU A 51 1.35 -3.21 -10.53
CA GLU A 51 2.38 -4.26 -10.56
C GLU A 51 2.81 -4.66 -9.14
N ASP A 52 2.97 -3.70 -8.22
CA ASP A 52 3.23 -3.99 -6.81
C ASP A 52 2.03 -4.65 -6.12
N HIS A 53 0.80 -4.34 -6.55
CA HIS A 53 -0.42 -4.98 -6.07
C HIS A 53 -0.41 -6.47 -6.41
N GLU A 54 -0.17 -6.80 -7.69
CA GLU A 54 -0.05 -8.17 -8.17
C GLU A 54 1.13 -8.90 -7.50
N GLN A 55 2.27 -8.21 -7.36
CA GLN A 55 3.43 -8.77 -6.69
C GLN A 55 3.13 -9.11 -5.22
N ASN A 56 2.42 -8.25 -4.48
CA ASN A 56 2.00 -8.57 -3.11
C ASN A 56 1.07 -9.79 -3.06
N ASP A 57 0.11 -9.87 -3.98
CA ASP A 57 -0.83 -10.99 -4.05
C ASP A 57 -0.10 -12.33 -4.29
N LEU A 58 0.89 -12.33 -5.18
CA LEU A 58 1.77 -13.49 -5.41
C LEU A 58 2.63 -13.79 -4.18
N SER A 59 3.22 -12.76 -3.57
CA SER A 59 4.11 -12.85 -2.40
C SER A 59 3.44 -13.45 -1.18
N ILE A 60 2.12 -13.35 -1.03
CA ILE A 60 1.37 -14.04 0.05
C ILE A 60 1.60 -15.55 -0.03
N SER A 61 1.40 -16.12 -1.22
CA SER A 61 1.53 -17.57 -1.45
C SER A 61 2.98 -18.04 -1.55
N ALA A 62 3.86 -17.19 -2.09
CA ALA A 62 5.28 -17.50 -2.27
C ALA A 62 6.10 -17.30 -0.98
N GLY A 63 5.52 -16.75 0.08
CA GLY A 63 6.24 -16.49 1.34
C GLY A 63 7.30 -15.39 1.20
N LEU A 64 7.01 -14.36 0.40
CA LEU A 64 7.90 -13.21 0.19
C LEU A 64 7.41 -11.99 0.97
N ARG A 65 8.26 -10.98 1.15
CA ARG A 65 7.93 -9.72 1.84
C ARG A 65 6.72 -9.03 1.19
N LEU A 66 5.89 -8.40 2.01
CA LEU A 66 4.73 -7.61 1.58
C LEU A 66 4.95 -6.15 1.90
N ILE A 67 4.51 -5.27 1.01
CA ILE A 67 4.70 -3.82 1.15
C ILE A 67 3.41 -3.08 0.85
N SER A 68 3.02 -2.14 1.69
CA SER A 68 1.93 -1.21 1.44
C SER A 68 2.35 0.21 1.68
N LEU A 69 1.74 1.13 0.93
CA LEU A 69 2.01 2.55 1.03
C LEU A 69 0.69 3.28 1.27
N TYR A 70 0.59 4.03 2.36
CA TYR A 70 -0.58 4.85 2.63
C TYR A 70 -0.23 6.33 2.71
N ARG A 71 -1.12 7.15 2.16
CA ARG A 71 -1.06 8.60 2.31
C ARG A 71 -2.00 9.04 3.43
N LEU A 72 -1.50 9.82 4.38
CA LEU A 72 -2.29 10.43 5.44
C LEU A 72 -2.95 11.75 4.95
N PRO A 73 -3.96 12.27 5.66
CA PRO A 73 -4.63 13.53 5.30
C PRO A 73 -3.67 14.73 5.15
N ASP A 74 -2.66 14.83 6.00
CA ASP A 74 -1.58 15.84 5.94
C ASP A 74 -0.57 15.63 4.80
N GLN A 75 -0.82 14.70 3.88
CA GLN A 75 0.03 14.31 2.75
C GLN A 75 1.29 13.53 3.11
N SER A 76 1.58 13.30 4.39
CA SER A 76 2.65 12.39 4.81
C SER A 76 2.37 10.98 4.31
N ARG A 77 3.44 10.19 4.15
CA ARG A 77 3.35 8.83 3.61
C ARG A 77 3.95 7.86 4.60
N ILE A 78 3.21 6.80 4.86
CA ILE A 78 3.64 5.70 5.71
C ILE A 78 3.82 4.44 4.88
N LEU A 79 4.92 3.74 5.12
CA LEU A 79 5.21 2.43 4.57
C LEU A 79 4.86 1.38 5.61
N VAL A 80 4.22 0.30 5.17
CA VAL A 80 3.96 -0.89 5.99
C VAL A 80 4.62 -2.08 5.34
N ILE A 81 5.54 -2.71 6.07
CA ILE A 81 6.30 -3.86 5.58
C ILE A 81 5.95 -5.05 6.46
N THR A 82 5.57 -6.18 5.87
CA THR A 82 5.54 -7.48 6.57
C THR A 82 6.65 -8.36 6.05
N GLU A 83 7.52 -8.83 6.95
CA GLU A 83 8.65 -9.69 6.60
C GLU A 83 8.22 -11.00 5.95
N TRP A 84 9.11 -11.59 5.14
CA TRP A 84 8.83 -12.78 4.34
C TRP A 84 8.39 -13.97 5.20
N ASP A 85 8.95 -14.11 6.40
CA ASP A 85 8.63 -15.14 7.40
C ASP A 85 7.41 -14.79 8.27
N ARG A 86 6.78 -13.64 8.02
CA ARG A 86 5.62 -13.12 8.77
C ARG A 86 5.89 -12.94 10.26
N SER A 87 7.16 -12.79 10.66
CA SER A 87 7.54 -12.58 12.06
C SER A 87 7.20 -11.18 12.56
N ASN A 88 7.31 -10.17 11.69
CA ASN A 88 7.12 -8.77 12.03
C ASN A 88 6.36 -8.02 10.93
N THR A 89 5.55 -7.06 11.35
CA THR A 89 5.02 -5.97 10.52
C THR A 89 5.52 -4.66 11.09
N THR A 90 6.23 -3.88 10.28
CA THR A 90 6.77 -2.56 10.67
C THR A 90 6.04 -1.46 9.93
N ILE A 91 5.72 -0.38 10.65
CA ILE A 91 5.12 0.84 10.10
C ILE A 91 6.12 1.99 10.28
N GLU A 92 6.57 2.57 9.17
CA GLU A 92 7.63 3.58 9.11
C GLU A 92 7.24 4.74 8.19
N HIS A 93 7.88 5.89 8.35
CA HIS A 93 7.67 7.01 7.44
C HIS A 93 8.41 6.72 6.13
N LEU A 94 7.79 7.01 4.99
CA LEU A 94 8.46 6.74 3.71
C LEU A 94 9.74 7.55 3.57
N ASP A 95 9.75 8.80 4.05
CA ASP A 95 10.89 9.70 3.89
C ASP A 95 12.16 9.18 4.61
N ASP A 96 12.01 8.40 5.68
CA ASP A 96 13.12 7.81 6.43
C ASP A 96 13.81 6.66 5.67
N LEU A 97 13.13 6.06 4.69
CA LEU A 97 13.65 4.97 3.86
C LEU A 97 14.27 5.45 2.54
N VAL A 98 14.07 6.72 2.18
CA VAL A 98 14.54 7.31 0.91
C VAL A 98 15.84 8.13 1.11
N SER A 99 16.48 8.03 2.27
CA SER A 99 17.70 8.81 2.55
C SER A 99 18.99 8.34 1.88
N ASP A 100 18.99 7.36 0.96
CA ASP A 100 20.14 7.19 0.08
C ASP A 100 19.80 6.56 -1.29
N GLY A 101 20.02 7.32 -2.37
CA GLY A 101 20.17 6.78 -3.73
C GLY A 101 18.97 6.92 -4.69
N ALA A 102 19.10 7.88 -5.61
CA ALA A 102 18.32 8.11 -6.83
C ALA A 102 16.90 8.69 -6.64
N ALA A 103 16.84 10.01 -6.74
CA ALA A 103 15.67 10.73 -7.22
C ALA A 103 15.07 10.00 -8.44
N ARG A 104 13.94 9.32 -8.23
CA ARG A 104 12.97 9.11 -9.31
C ARG A 104 12.43 10.50 -9.62
N GLU A 105 13.00 11.08 -10.67
CA GLU A 105 12.70 12.38 -11.26
C GLU A 105 11.25 12.83 -11.02
N GLU A 106 11.09 13.92 -10.26
CA GLU A 106 9.81 14.58 -10.06
C GLU A 106 9.27 15.05 -11.42
N ARG A 107 8.30 14.33 -11.96
CA ARG A 107 7.57 14.79 -13.15
C ARG A 107 6.54 15.83 -12.71
N PRO A 108 6.55 17.04 -13.29
CA PRO A 108 5.75 18.16 -12.78
C PRO A 108 4.25 17.90 -12.87
N ALA A 109 3.51 18.49 -11.93
CA ALA A 109 2.07 18.38 -11.74
C ALA A 109 1.24 19.10 -12.83
N THR A 110 1.47 18.75 -14.09
CA THR A 110 0.65 19.18 -15.24
C THR A 110 -0.04 17.99 -15.91
N ARG A 111 -0.37 16.94 -15.16
CA ARG A 111 -1.24 15.87 -15.68
C ARG A 111 -2.69 16.31 -15.55
N ARG A 112 -3.20 16.98 -16.60
CA ARG A 112 -4.63 16.93 -16.92
C ARG A 112 -4.98 15.45 -17.05
N TYR A 113 -5.67 14.92 -16.04
CA TYR A 113 -6.17 13.55 -16.09
C TYR A 113 -7.05 13.42 -17.33
N PRO A 114 -6.76 12.48 -18.24
CA PRO A 114 -7.69 12.19 -19.31
C PRO A 114 -8.96 11.62 -18.67
N VAL A 115 -10.11 12.24 -18.99
CA VAL A 115 -11.41 11.60 -18.79
C VAL A 115 -11.43 10.43 -19.78
N TRP A 116 -11.40 9.20 -19.26
CA TRP A 116 -11.38 8.02 -20.12
C TRP A 116 -12.77 7.78 -20.73
N PRO A 117 -12.86 7.61 -22.05
CA PRO A 117 -14.11 7.33 -22.74
C PRO A 117 -14.50 5.86 -22.55
N SER A 118 -15.80 5.62 -22.36
CA SER A 118 -16.39 4.29 -22.35
C SER A 118 -16.32 3.66 -23.75
N ALA A 119 -15.75 2.45 -23.88
CA ALA A 119 -15.91 1.64 -25.08
C ALA A 119 -16.09 0.16 -24.72
N SER A 120 -17.21 -0.37 -25.21
CA SER A 120 -17.64 -1.76 -25.15
C SER A 120 -16.70 -2.66 -25.97
N TYR A 121 -16.23 -3.75 -25.37
CA TYR A 121 -15.45 -4.77 -26.06
C TYR A 121 -16.37 -5.67 -26.87
N GLY A 122 -16.15 -5.70 -28.18
CA GLY A 122 -16.71 -6.72 -29.04
C GLY A 122 -16.15 -6.63 -30.44
N LYS A 123 -15.15 -7.46 -30.73
CA LYS A 123 -15.17 -8.35 -31.91
C LYS A 123 -13.96 -9.27 -31.92
N GLU A 124 -14.27 -10.55 -31.74
CA GLU A 124 -13.46 -11.67 -32.20
C GLU A 124 -13.26 -11.57 -33.72
N LEU A 125 -12.05 -11.85 -34.19
CA LEU A 125 -11.83 -12.50 -35.49
C LEU A 125 -10.64 -13.44 -35.36
N ARG A 126 -10.88 -14.73 -35.63
CA ARG A 126 -9.84 -15.73 -35.89
C ARG A 126 -10.05 -16.32 -37.29
N ALA A 127 -8.91 -16.47 -37.95
CA ALA A 127 -8.56 -17.25 -39.15
C ALA A 127 -9.22 -16.84 -40.47
#